data_AF-A0A842WBD3-F1
#
_entry.id   AF-A0A842WBD3-F1
#
_cell.length_a   1.000
_cell.length_b   1.000
_cell.length_c   1.000
_cell.angle_alpha   90.00
_cell.angle_beta   90.00
_cell.angle_gamma   90.00
#
_symmetry.space_group_name_H-M   'P 1'
#
loop_
_entity.id
_entity.type
_entity.pdbx_description
1 polymer ?
#
loop_
_entity_poly.entity_id
_entity_poly.type
_entity_poly.pdbx_seq_one_letter_code
_entity_poly.pdbx_strand_id
1 'polypeptide(L)'
;MDHVALALATVSLVVTRYIFPGRIGYAILCLLFMVGLPLALIRYRKERLGGYLIGLGDLKGGLGVSLLLIALSFPFMYYATTMASFQDYYPLWKPAGDSVGNFLLFESYVLVLMFCTEFFYRGFLLNTLLKESRHGNGIHALVYMIAHLGKPPLEVLYSLPAGWIFAKVDMKYKSILPSLLMHYVSSVIFDLLVIYHA
;
A
#
# COMPACT_ATOMS: atom_id res chain seq x y z
N MET A 1 -21.54 -10.49 6.91
CA MET A 1 -20.81 -9.32 6.38
C MET A 1 -21.07 -8.17 7.32
N ASP A 2 -20.20 -7.99 8.30
CA ASP A 2 -20.21 -6.81 9.17
C ASP A 2 -20.34 -5.55 8.28
N HIS A 3 -21.46 -4.84 8.40
CA HIS A 3 -21.75 -3.63 7.60
C HIS A 3 -20.63 -2.59 7.71
N VAL A 4 -19.84 -2.67 8.78
CA VAL A 4 -18.66 -1.86 9.02
C VAL A 4 -17.53 -2.15 8.02
N ALA A 5 -17.29 -3.40 7.63
CA ALA A 5 -16.24 -3.74 6.66
C ALA A 5 -16.55 -3.15 5.27
N LEU A 6 -17.81 -3.24 4.86
CA LEU A 6 -18.28 -2.70 3.58
C LEU A 6 -18.26 -1.15 3.59
N ALA A 7 -18.81 -0.53 4.64
CA ALA A 7 -18.80 0.92 4.79
C ALA A 7 -17.38 1.48 4.80
N LEU A 8 -16.42 0.81 5.45
CA LEU A 8 -15.03 1.27 5.51
C LEU A 8 -14.26 1.05 4.21
N ALA A 9 -14.51 -0.06 3.50
CA ALA A 9 -13.98 -0.25 2.15
C ALA A 9 -14.50 0.83 1.19
N THR A 10 -15.76 1.25 1.35
CA THR A 10 -16.33 2.37 0.58
C THR A 10 -15.68 3.70 0.98
N VAL A 11 -15.49 3.97 2.27
CA VAL A 11 -14.82 5.20 2.75
C VAL A 11 -13.38 5.25 2.25
N SER A 12 -12.62 4.16 2.28
CA SER A 12 -11.25 4.16 1.77
C SER A 12 -11.20 4.40 0.27
N LEU A 13 -12.07 3.76 -0.51
CA LEU A 13 -12.18 3.98 -1.96
C LEU A 13 -12.59 5.41 -2.32
N VAL A 14 -13.39 6.07 -1.48
CA VAL A 14 -13.75 7.48 -1.68
C VAL A 14 -12.59 8.39 -1.31
N VAL A 15 -11.91 8.15 -0.19
CA VAL A 15 -10.77 8.95 0.27
C VAL A 15 -9.60 8.87 -0.71
N THR A 16 -9.29 7.68 -1.23
CA THR A 16 -8.21 7.49 -2.20
C THR A 16 -8.54 8.03 -3.59
N ARG A 17 -9.82 8.24 -3.93
CA ARG A 17 -10.25 8.64 -5.28
C ARG A 17 -10.59 10.11 -5.44
N TYR A 18 -11.09 10.78 -4.40
CA TYR A 18 -11.59 12.15 -4.51
C TYR A 18 -10.71 13.21 -3.86
N ILE A 19 -9.58 12.81 -3.25
CA ILE A 19 -8.61 13.74 -2.66
C ILE A 19 -7.30 13.61 -3.45
N PHE A 20 -6.87 14.70 -4.08
CA PHE A 20 -5.77 14.69 -5.04
C PHE A 20 -4.42 14.32 -4.38
N PRO A 21 -3.70 13.29 -4.89
CA PRO A 21 -2.33 13.03 -4.49
C PRO A 21 -1.45 14.23 -4.88
N GLY A 22 -0.61 14.72 -3.95
CA GLY A 22 0.30 15.85 -4.17
C GLY A 22 0.14 17.04 -3.22
N ARG A 23 -0.72 16.94 -2.20
CA ARG A 23 -0.85 17.96 -1.13
C ARG A 23 -0.69 17.32 0.24
N ILE A 24 -0.04 18.01 1.18
CA ILE A 24 0.11 17.57 2.58
C ILE A 24 -1.25 17.18 3.19
N GLY A 25 -2.33 17.89 2.82
CA GLY A 25 -3.69 17.56 3.26
C GLY A 25 -4.15 16.15 2.91
N TYR A 26 -3.65 15.54 1.82
CA TYR A 26 -3.97 14.16 1.47
C TYR A 26 -3.38 13.16 2.46
N ALA A 27 -2.11 13.31 2.86
CA ALA A 27 -1.50 12.45 3.88
C ALA A 27 -2.24 12.54 5.22
N ILE A 28 -2.70 13.74 5.61
CA ILE A 28 -3.52 13.92 6.83
C ILE A 28 -4.82 13.12 6.72
N LEU A 29 -5.52 13.21 5.58
CA LEU A 29 -6.77 12.48 5.37
C LEU A 29 -6.54 10.97 5.33
N CYS A 30 -5.47 10.49 4.70
CA CYS A 30 -5.06 9.09 4.77
C CYS A 30 -4.80 8.66 6.22
N LEU A 31 -4.04 9.43 7.00
CA LEU A 31 -3.78 9.12 8.41
C LEU A 31 -5.09 9.06 9.21
N LEU A 32 -5.99 10.02 9.03
CA LEU A 32 -7.26 10.05 9.75
C LEU A 32 -8.16 8.86 9.39
N PHE A 33 -8.36 8.59 8.11
CA PHE A 33 -9.34 7.60 7.65
C PHE A 33 -8.79 6.18 7.51
N MET A 34 -7.52 6.03 7.13
CA MET A 34 -6.88 4.72 6.89
C MET A 34 -6.14 4.20 8.12
N VAL A 35 -5.83 5.05 9.10
CA VAL A 35 -5.18 4.65 10.36
C VAL A 35 -6.04 5.00 11.56
N GLY A 36 -6.40 6.27 11.74
CA GLY A 36 -7.12 6.78 12.91
C GLY A 36 -8.48 6.12 13.11
N LEU A 37 -9.32 6.07 12.07
CA LEU A 37 -10.64 5.45 12.12
C LEU A 37 -10.57 3.93 12.40
N PRO A 38 -9.78 3.12 11.67
CA PRO A 38 -9.51 1.74 12.03
C PRO A 38 -9.02 1.54 13.47
N LEU A 39 -8.05 2.34 13.92
CA LEU A 39 -7.54 2.26 15.30
C LEU A 39 -8.65 2.54 16.32
N ALA A 40 -9.46 3.56 16.10
CA ALA A 40 -10.59 3.90 16.95
C ALA A 40 -11.59 2.74 17.03
N LEU A 41 -11.89 2.10 15.90
CA LEU A 41 -12.79 0.95 15.84
C LEU A 41 -12.22 -0.28 16.54
N ILE A 42 -10.94 -0.61 16.32
CA ILE A 42 -10.26 -1.70 17.03
C ILE A 42 -10.35 -1.45 18.54
N ARG A 43 -10.10 -0.21 18.98
CA ARG A 43 -10.09 0.16 20.39
C ARG A 43 -11.48 0.15 21.01
N TYR A 44 -12.50 0.62 20.27
CA TYR A 44 -13.91 0.56 20.65
C TYR A 44 -14.39 -0.89 20.82
N ARG A 45 -14.01 -1.77 19.89
CA ARG A 45 -14.30 -3.22 19.95
C ARG A 45 -13.46 -3.97 21.00
N LYS A 46 -12.54 -3.28 21.70
CA LYS A 46 -11.60 -3.85 22.69
C LYS A 46 -10.74 -4.97 22.09
N GLU A 47 -10.45 -4.90 20.80
CA GLU A 47 -9.62 -5.88 20.11
C GLU A 47 -8.13 -5.53 20.23
N ARG A 48 -7.27 -6.53 20.03
CA ARG A 48 -5.82 -6.37 20.09
C ARG A 48 -5.24 -6.08 18.71
N LEU A 49 -4.30 -5.13 18.64
CA LEU A 49 -3.57 -4.76 17.41
C LEU A 49 -2.89 -5.95 16.73
N GLY A 50 -2.39 -6.92 17.49
CA GLY A 50 -1.78 -8.13 16.94
C GLY A 50 -2.74 -8.99 16.12
N GLY A 51 -4.06 -8.92 16.36
CA GLY A 51 -5.08 -9.59 15.54
C GLY A 51 -5.28 -8.93 14.17
N TYR A 52 -4.65 -7.78 13.95
CA TYR A 52 -4.63 -7.01 12.71
C TYR A 52 -3.21 -6.89 12.16
N LEU A 53 -2.29 -7.78 12.57
CA LEU A 53 -0.89 -7.79 12.12
C LEU A 53 -0.12 -6.49 12.42
N ILE A 54 -0.63 -5.67 13.34
CA ILE A 54 0.03 -4.43 13.79
C ILE A 54 0.93 -4.80 14.95
N GLY A 55 2.23 -4.94 14.64
CA GLY A 55 3.28 -5.35 15.55
C GLY A 55 4.53 -5.76 14.79
N LEU A 56 5.59 -6.16 15.51
CA LEU A 56 6.87 -6.51 14.89
C LEU A 56 6.85 -7.88 14.19
N GLY A 57 6.11 -8.86 14.73
CA GLY A 57 6.06 -10.22 14.17
C GLY A 57 7.45 -10.87 14.05
N ASP A 58 7.63 -11.73 13.05
CA ASP A 58 8.94 -12.27 12.64
C ASP A 58 9.58 -11.38 11.58
N LEU A 59 10.30 -10.36 12.05
CA LEU A 59 11.00 -9.40 11.18
C LEU A 59 12.05 -10.07 10.30
N LYS A 60 12.86 -10.97 10.85
CA LYS A 60 14.01 -11.52 10.11
C LYS A 60 13.54 -12.32 8.90
N GLY A 61 12.56 -13.20 9.09
CA GLY A 61 11.98 -13.96 8.01
C GLY A 61 11.21 -13.08 7.01
N GLY A 62 10.45 -12.11 7.52
CA GLY A 62 9.67 -11.18 6.71
C GLY A 62 10.54 -10.32 5.80
N LEU A 63 11.57 -9.67 6.36
CA LEU A 63 12.52 -8.84 5.62
C LEU A 63 13.24 -9.62 4.51
N GLY A 64 13.66 -10.86 4.81
CA GLY A 64 14.33 -11.72 3.82
C GLY A 64 13.43 -12.01 2.60
N VAL A 65 12.16 -12.34 2.84
CA VAL A 65 11.20 -12.56 1.75
C VAL A 65 10.85 -11.27 1.02
N SER A 66 10.72 -10.15 1.73
CA SER A 66 10.47 -8.85 1.12
C SER A 66 11.57 -8.45 0.14
N LEU A 67 12.85 -8.59 0.54
CA LEU A 67 13.98 -8.28 -0.33
C LEU A 67 14.03 -9.18 -1.57
N LEU A 68 13.73 -10.47 -1.41
CA LEU A 68 13.63 -11.39 -2.54
C LEU A 68 12.51 -10.96 -3.51
N LEU A 69 11.33 -10.62 -3.01
CA LEU A 69 10.20 -10.20 -3.84
C LEU A 69 10.45 -8.85 -4.53
N ILE A 70 11.10 -7.90 -3.85
CA ILE A 70 11.56 -6.64 -4.46
C ILE A 70 12.51 -6.96 -5.62
N ALA A 71 13.52 -7.80 -5.41
CA ALA A 71 14.47 -8.18 -6.45
C ALA A 71 13.78 -8.87 -7.64
N LEU A 72 12.83 -9.77 -7.39
CA LEU A 72 12.04 -10.43 -8.44
C LEU A 72 11.10 -9.46 -9.17
N SER A 73 10.63 -8.40 -8.51
CA SER A 73 9.79 -7.38 -9.14
C SER A 73 10.59 -6.40 -10.02
N PHE A 74 11.91 -6.31 -9.83
CA PHE A 74 12.76 -5.33 -10.50
C PHE A 74 12.70 -5.35 -12.03
N PRO A 75 12.76 -6.51 -12.73
CA PRO A 75 12.63 -6.53 -14.18
C PRO A 75 11.29 -5.96 -14.68
N PHE A 76 10.21 -6.18 -13.93
CA PHE A 76 8.89 -5.63 -14.26
C PHE A 76 8.82 -4.13 -14.03
N MET A 77 9.43 -3.64 -12.94
CA MET A 77 9.57 -2.21 -12.67
C MET A 77 10.35 -1.51 -13.78
N TYR A 78 11.50 -2.06 -14.17
CA TYR A 78 12.32 -1.53 -15.26
C TYR A 78 11.58 -1.57 -16.61
N TYR A 79 10.85 -2.65 -16.91
CA TYR A 79 10.03 -2.69 -18.12
C TYR A 79 8.93 -1.61 -18.12
N ALA A 80 8.26 -1.40 -16.98
CA ALA A 80 7.22 -0.39 -16.85
C ALA A 80 7.72 1.04 -17.06
N THR A 81 8.99 1.35 -16.75
CA THR A 81 9.54 2.70 -17.01
C THR A 81 9.68 3.03 -18.50
N THR A 82 9.66 2.02 -19.39
CA THR A 82 9.68 2.23 -20.85
C THR A 82 8.33 2.68 -21.43
N MET A 83 7.27 2.68 -20.62
CA MET A 83 5.91 2.98 -21.05
C MET A 83 5.54 4.43 -20.75
N ALA A 84 5.04 5.15 -21.77
CA ALA A 84 4.58 6.54 -21.64
C ALA A 84 3.58 6.73 -20.49
N SER A 85 2.62 5.80 -20.31
CA SER A 85 1.64 5.88 -19.23
C SER A 85 2.26 5.95 -17.82
N PHE A 86 3.42 5.33 -17.61
CA PHE A 86 4.12 5.39 -16.31
C PHE A 86 5.02 6.63 -16.19
N GLN A 87 5.70 7.02 -17.27
CA GLN A 87 6.51 8.25 -17.31
C GLN A 87 5.68 9.51 -17.10
N ASP A 88 4.46 9.54 -17.66
CA ASP A 88 3.53 10.64 -17.48
C ASP A 88 3.02 10.70 -16.04
N TYR A 89 2.71 9.55 -15.45
CA TYR A 89 2.13 9.45 -14.11
C TYR A 89 3.13 9.63 -12.97
N TYR A 90 4.35 9.10 -13.10
CA TYR A 90 5.38 9.12 -12.05
C TYR A 90 6.56 10.06 -12.38
N PRO A 91 7.28 10.58 -11.37
CA PRO A 91 6.86 10.62 -9.96
C PRO A 91 5.59 11.49 -9.82
N LEU A 92 4.78 11.19 -8.79
CA LEU A 92 3.54 11.94 -8.54
C LEU A 92 3.79 13.44 -8.27
N TRP A 93 4.99 13.77 -7.80
CA TRP A 93 5.46 15.13 -7.67
C TRP A 93 6.72 15.33 -8.52
N LYS A 94 6.55 15.88 -9.73
CA LYS A 94 7.63 16.07 -10.71
C LYS A 94 8.89 16.78 -10.15
N PRO A 95 8.79 17.79 -9.25
CA PRO A 95 9.96 18.40 -8.65
C PRO A 95 10.86 17.46 -7.83
N ALA A 96 10.42 16.23 -7.54
CA ALA A 96 11.27 15.20 -6.94
C ALA A 96 12.53 14.91 -7.78
N GLY A 97 12.49 15.11 -9.10
CA GLY A 97 13.65 14.97 -9.99
C GLY A 97 14.64 16.14 -9.96
N ASP A 98 14.25 17.29 -9.40
CA ASP A 98 15.05 18.53 -9.51
C ASP A 98 16.24 18.56 -8.53
N SER A 99 16.14 17.84 -7.40
CA SER A 99 17.22 17.78 -6.41
C SER A 99 17.05 16.60 -5.44
N VAL A 100 18.15 16.18 -4.82
CA VAL A 100 18.14 15.16 -3.74
C VAL A 100 17.25 15.61 -2.57
N GLY A 101 17.22 16.90 -2.23
CA GLY A 101 16.36 17.43 -1.16
C GLY A 101 14.88 17.26 -1.47
N ASN A 102 14.46 17.57 -2.70
CA ASN A 102 13.08 17.36 -3.13
C ASN A 102 12.73 15.86 -3.16
N PHE A 103 13.64 15.03 -3.66
CA PHE A 103 13.45 13.58 -3.68
C PHE A 103 13.21 13.03 -2.27
N LEU A 104 14.07 13.36 -1.30
CA LEU A 104 13.90 12.91 0.09
C LEU A 104 12.62 13.41 0.74
N LEU A 105 12.23 14.67 0.47
CA LEU A 105 10.95 15.21 0.95
C LEU A 105 9.76 14.43 0.37
N PHE A 106 9.79 14.16 -0.94
CA PHE A 106 8.77 13.37 -1.62
C PHE A 106 8.67 11.96 -1.07
N GLU A 107 9.79 11.24 -0.95
CA GLU A 107 9.80 9.88 -0.45
C GLU A 107 9.37 9.78 1.02
N SER A 108 9.64 10.80 1.84
CA SER A 108 9.11 10.85 3.20
C SER A 108 7.57 10.90 3.23
N TYR A 109 6.97 11.58 2.26
CA TYR A 109 5.53 11.63 2.07
C TYR A 109 5.00 10.30 1.52
N VAL A 110 5.69 9.69 0.53
CA VAL A 110 5.37 8.36 0.01
C VAL A 110 5.38 7.32 1.13
N LEU A 111 6.36 7.33 2.03
CA LEU A 111 6.42 6.43 3.18
C LEU A 111 5.16 6.50 4.04
N VAL A 112 4.67 7.71 4.33
CA VAL A 112 3.42 7.89 5.09
C VAL A 112 2.23 7.28 4.36
N LEU A 113 2.15 7.48 3.03
CA LEU A 113 1.06 6.91 2.23
C LEU A 113 1.12 5.39 2.15
N MET A 114 2.31 4.81 1.99
CA MET A 114 2.51 3.36 2.00
C MET A 114 2.14 2.79 3.36
N PHE A 115 2.56 3.42 4.45
CA PHE A 115 2.15 3.01 5.80
C PHE A 115 0.63 3.03 5.99
N CYS A 116 -0.05 4.12 5.60
CA CYS A 116 -1.51 4.21 5.67
C CYS A 116 -2.18 3.11 4.85
N THR A 117 -1.65 2.82 3.66
CA THR A 117 -2.15 1.79 2.75
C THR A 117 -1.99 0.40 3.36
N GLU A 118 -0.81 0.04 3.85
CA GLU A 118 -0.58 -1.27 4.47
C GLU A 118 -1.41 -1.45 5.74
N PHE A 119 -1.44 -0.42 6.59
CA PHE A 119 -2.21 -0.44 7.82
C PHE A 119 -3.69 -0.74 7.53
N PHE A 120 -4.28 -0.04 6.56
CA PHE A 120 -5.68 -0.22 6.22
C PHE A 120 -5.94 -1.54 5.50
N TYR A 121 -5.25 -1.81 4.39
CA TYR A 121 -5.57 -2.94 3.53
C TYR A 121 -5.14 -4.28 4.16
N ARG A 122 -3.87 -4.38 4.59
CA ARG A 122 -3.28 -5.63 5.13
C ARG A 122 -3.57 -5.77 6.61
N GLY A 123 -3.50 -4.67 7.35
CA GLY A 123 -3.79 -4.69 8.77
C GLY A 123 -5.29 -4.84 9.02
N PHE A 124 -6.06 -3.80 8.72
CA PHE A 124 -7.46 -3.73 9.13
C PHE A 124 -8.44 -4.53 8.24
N LEU A 125 -8.49 -4.24 6.94
CA LEU A 125 -9.49 -4.78 6.00
C LEU A 125 -9.32 -6.28 5.80
N LEU A 126 -8.11 -6.75 5.51
CA LEU A 126 -7.79 -8.17 5.34
C LEU A 126 -8.23 -8.98 6.57
N ASN A 127 -7.81 -8.59 7.77
CA ASN A 127 -8.13 -9.35 8.98
C ASN A 127 -9.61 -9.27 9.35
N THR A 128 -10.29 -8.18 9.01
CA THR A 128 -11.76 -8.11 9.10
C THR A 128 -12.43 -9.11 8.15
N LEU A 129 -12.00 -9.15 6.88
CA LEU A 129 -12.57 -10.05 5.87
C LEU A 129 -12.27 -11.54 6.15
N LEU A 130 -11.11 -11.86 6.72
CA LEU A 130 -10.73 -13.21 7.10
C LEU A 130 -11.60 -13.78 8.23
N LYS A 131 -12.12 -12.92 9.11
CA LYS A 131 -13.10 -13.33 10.14
C LYS A 131 -14.46 -13.68 9.54
N GLU A 132 -14.83 -13.07 8.42
CA GLU A 132 -16.13 -13.22 7.78
C GLU A 132 -16.15 -14.32 6.70
N SER A 133 -15.02 -14.62 6.06
CA SER A 133 -14.97 -15.55 4.93
C SER A 133 -13.59 -16.17 4.73
N ARG A 134 -13.58 -17.47 4.39
CA ARG A 134 -12.37 -18.18 3.90
C ARG A 134 -11.79 -17.58 2.61
N HIS A 135 -12.59 -16.83 1.85
CA HIS A 135 -12.17 -16.13 0.64
C HIS A 135 -11.71 -14.68 0.94
N GLY A 136 -11.57 -14.30 2.21
CA GLY A 136 -11.28 -12.94 2.64
C GLY A 136 -10.05 -12.32 1.97
N ASN A 137 -8.97 -13.09 1.77
CA ASN A 137 -7.79 -12.60 1.04
C ASN A 137 -8.09 -12.26 -0.44
N GLY A 138 -8.92 -13.06 -1.11
CA GLY A 138 -9.30 -12.79 -2.50
C GLY A 138 -10.16 -11.55 -2.65
N ILE A 139 -11.13 -11.38 -1.74
CA ILE A 139 -11.95 -10.17 -1.68
C ILE A 139 -11.08 -8.95 -1.38
N HIS A 140 -10.17 -9.05 -0.40
CA HIS A 140 -9.20 -8.01 -0.09
C HIS A 140 -8.36 -7.62 -1.32
N ALA A 141 -7.77 -8.60 -2.01
CA ALA A 141 -6.93 -8.35 -3.18
C ALA A 141 -7.71 -7.66 -4.30
N LEU A 142 -8.98 -8.04 -4.51
CA LEU A 142 -9.85 -7.39 -5.49
C LEU A 142 -10.16 -5.94 -5.10
N VAL A 143 -10.49 -5.67 -3.84
CA VAL A 143 -10.74 -4.29 -3.35
C VAL A 143 -9.47 -3.45 -3.45
N TYR A 144 -8.30 -4.03 -3.17
CA TYR A 144 -7.01 -3.38 -3.35
C TYR A 144 -6.74 -3.04 -4.82
N MET A 145 -7.06 -3.95 -5.75
CA MET A 145 -6.98 -3.70 -7.19
C MET A 145 -7.90 -2.57 -7.64
N ILE A 146 -9.14 -2.56 -7.16
CA ILE A 146 -10.11 -1.49 -7.45
C ILE A 146 -9.58 -0.13 -6.98
N ALA A 147 -8.85 -0.09 -5.86
CA ALA A 147 -8.22 1.14 -5.36
C ALA A 147 -7.11 1.68 -6.28
N HIS A 148 -6.61 0.88 -7.22
CA HIS A 148 -5.62 1.31 -8.22
C HIS A 148 -6.27 1.86 -9.50
N LEU A 149 -7.61 1.79 -9.66
CA LEU A 149 -8.28 2.28 -10.86
C LEU A 149 -8.01 3.78 -11.10
N GLY A 150 -7.42 4.11 -12.25
CA GLY A 150 -7.00 5.45 -12.63
C GLY A 150 -5.47 5.62 -12.68
N LYS A 151 -4.72 4.64 -12.15
CA LYS A 151 -3.28 4.49 -12.35
C LYS A 151 -2.95 3.83 -13.70
N PRO A 152 -1.66 3.75 -14.11
CA PRO A 152 -1.28 3.07 -15.34
C PRO A 152 -1.85 1.64 -15.43
N PRO A 153 -2.36 1.18 -16.60
CA PRO A 153 -3.12 -0.06 -16.70
C PRO A 153 -2.39 -1.31 -16.18
N LEU A 154 -1.08 -1.39 -16.43
CA LEU A 154 -0.27 -2.52 -15.94
C LEU A 154 -0.16 -2.52 -14.41
N GLU A 155 -0.11 -1.36 -13.76
CA GLU A 155 -0.10 -1.26 -12.31
C GLU A 155 -1.44 -1.74 -11.72
N VAL A 156 -2.55 -1.38 -12.35
CA VAL A 156 -3.87 -1.88 -11.95
C VAL A 156 -3.90 -3.40 -12.00
N LEU A 157 -3.49 -4.01 -13.11
CA LEU A 157 -3.47 -5.47 -13.24
C LEU A 157 -2.51 -6.13 -12.26
N TYR A 158 -1.33 -5.54 -12.04
CA TYR A 158 -0.31 -6.06 -11.13
C TYR A 158 -0.71 -5.95 -9.65
N SER A 159 -1.54 -4.96 -9.30
CA SER A 159 -1.95 -4.75 -7.91
C SER A 159 -2.77 -5.92 -7.32
N LEU A 160 -3.49 -6.69 -8.15
CA LEU A 160 -4.22 -7.88 -7.69
C LEU A 160 -3.30 -9.00 -7.18
N PRO A 161 -2.36 -9.55 -7.98
CA PRO A 161 -1.41 -10.54 -7.48
C PRO A 161 -0.50 -9.97 -6.38
N ALA A 162 -0.09 -8.69 -6.47
CA ALA A 162 0.70 -8.05 -5.42
C ALA A 162 -0.06 -8.02 -4.08
N GLY A 163 -1.31 -7.54 -4.06
CA GLY A 163 -2.14 -7.50 -2.86
C GLY A 163 -2.38 -8.88 -2.25
N TRP A 164 -2.56 -9.90 -3.09
CA TRP A 164 -2.70 -11.29 -2.63
C TRP A 164 -1.41 -11.85 -2.02
N ILE A 165 -0.26 -11.61 -2.66
CA ILE A 165 1.06 -12.08 -2.20
C ILE A 165 1.45 -11.37 -0.91
N PHE A 166 1.31 -10.04 -0.84
CA PHE A 166 1.65 -9.26 0.34
C PHE A 166 0.84 -9.71 1.56
N ALA A 167 -0.47 -9.91 1.38
CA ALA A 167 -1.32 -10.46 2.44
C ALA A 167 -0.82 -11.83 2.95
N LYS A 168 -0.40 -12.72 2.04
CA LYS A 168 0.17 -14.03 2.44
C LYS A 168 1.47 -13.89 3.23
N VAL A 169 2.36 -12.99 2.80
CA VAL A 169 3.62 -12.71 3.49
C VAL A 169 3.32 -12.17 4.90
N ASP A 170 2.47 -11.17 5.01
CA ASP A 170 2.16 -10.54 6.30
C ASP A 170 1.46 -11.49 7.27
N MET A 171 0.53 -12.32 6.79
CA MET A 171 -0.09 -13.36 7.61
C MET A 171 0.93 -14.39 8.11
N LYS A 172 1.89 -14.78 7.27
CA LYS A 172 2.94 -15.74 7.62
C LYS A 172 3.88 -15.18 8.69
N TYR A 173 4.30 -13.93 8.54
CA TYR A 173 5.26 -13.27 9.43
C TYR A 173 4.59 -12.46 10.56
N LYS A 174 3.26 -12.45 10.62
CA LYS A 174 2.45 -11.81 11.66
C LYS A 174 2.73 -10.31 11.82
N SER A 175 3.00 -9.62 10.71
CA SER A 175 3.31 -8.19 10.68
C SER A 175 2.98 -7.59 9.31
N ILE A 176 2.56 -6.32 9.27
CA ILE A 176 2.46 -5.51 8.03
C ILE A 176 3.80 -4.92 7.57
N LEU A 177 4.87 -5.05 8.37
CA LEU A 177 6.16 -4.47 8.04
C LEU A 177 6.81 -5.08 6.77
N PRO A 178 6.68 -6.39 6.49
CA PRO A 178 7.20 -6.96 5.25
C PRO A 178 6.58 -6.34 4.00
N SER A 179 5.25 -6.20 3.96
CA SER A 179 4.56 -5.53 2.86
C SER A 179 4.83 -4.03 2.80
N LEU A 180 4.98 -3.35 3.94
CA LEU A 180 5.41 -1.95 3.97
C LEU A 180 6.78 -1.77 3.35
N LEU A 181 7.73 -2.64 3.68
CA LEU A 181 9.06 -2.61 3.05
C LEU A 181 8.94 -2.84 1.54
N MET A 182 8.22 -3.89 1.12
CA MET A 182 8.04 -4.18 -0.30
C MET A 182 7.43 -3.00 -1.04
N HIS A 183 6.36 -2.42 -0.50
CA HIS A 183 5.63 -1.34 -1.17
C HIS A 183 6.47 -0.07 -1.23
N TYR A 184 7.00 0.39 -0.09
CA TYR A 184 7.78 1.62 -0.03
C TYR A 184 9.08 1.54 -0.80
N VAL A 185 9.87 0.48 -0.62
CA VAL A 185 11.15 0.35 -1.32
C VAL A 185 10.94 0.19 -2.82
N SER A 186 9.93 -0.57 -3.25
CA SER A 186 9.59 -0.64 -4.69
C SER A 186 9.13 0.72 -5.24
N SER A 187 8.37 1.53 -4.49
CA SER A 187 8.02 2.89 -4.90
C SER A 187 9.27 3.77 -5.07
N VAL A 188 10.17 3.80 -4.07
CA VAL A 188 11.44 4.55 -4.14
C VAL A 188 12.26 4.12 -5.36
N ILE A 189 12.43 2.81 -5.56
CA ILE A 189 13.16 2.27 -6.71
C ILE A 189 12.49 2.71 -8.02
N PHE A 190 11.17 2.63 -8.10
CA PHE A 190 10.44 2.98 -9.31
C PHE A 190 10.55 4.47 -9.65
N ASP A 191 10.38 5.35 -8.66
CA ASP A 191 10.54 6.79 -8.86
C ASP A 191 11.96 7.15 -9.28
N LEU A 192 13.00 6.51 -8.69
CA LEU A 192 14.38 6.63 -9.16
C LEU A 192 14.54 6.16 -10.61
N LEU A 193 14.00 4.99 -10.94
CA LEU A 193 14.07 4.47 -12.31
C LEU A 193 13.41 5.44 -13.28
N VAL A 194 12.23 6.00 -12.98
CA VAL A 194 11.55 6.96 -13.87
C VAL A 194 12.36 8.26 -14.01
N ILE A 195 12.92 8.78 -12.92
CA ILE A 195 13.73 10.01 -12.93
C ILE A 195 15.02 9.84 -13.77
N TYR A 196 15.67 8.67 -13.70
CA TYR A 196 16.95 8.42 -14.36
C TYR A 196 16.87 7.62 -15.67
N HIS A 197 15.69 7.13 -16.05
CA HIS A 197 15.44 6.48 -17.33
C HIS A 197 15.12 7.48 -18.46
N ALA A 198 14.91 8.76 -18.11
CA ALA A 198 14.77 9.87 -19.06
C ALA A 198 16.11 10.21 -19.76
#